data_AF-A0A6S6RM91-F1
#
_entry.id   AF-A0A6S6RM91-F1
#
_cell.length_a   1.000
_cell.length_b   1.000
_cell.length_c   1.000
_cell.angle_alpha   90.00
_cell.angle_beta   90.00
_cell.angle_gamma   90.00
#
_symmetry.space_group_name_H-M   'P 1'
#
loop_
_entity.id
_entity.type
_entity.pdbx_description
1 polymer ?
#
loop_
_entity_poly.entity_id
_entity_poly.type
_entity_poly.pdbx_seq_one_letter_code
_entity_poly.pdbx_strand_id
1 'polypeptide(L)'
;MMKSNQPVPLILALDKLSQEDFTLSLLKQQVERLQKWLEQFFKEGVTAAELIAVRRNYLDKLLQRLWQINRFELIPQLSLIAVGGYGRQELHPLLDIDLLILSQHPLATAITTKIGQFITL
;
A
#
# COMPACT_ATOMS: atom_id res chain seq x y z
N MET A 1 -15.16 -16.12 10.91
CA MET A 1 -15.87 -14.85 11.17
C MET A 1 -15.12 -14.16 12.29
N MET A 2 -14.18 -13.28 11.92
CA MET A 2 -13.57 -12.32 12.84
C MET A 2 -14.65 -11.82 13.79
N LYS A 3 -14.47 -12.03 15.11
CA LYS A 3 -15.32 -11.36 16.09
C LYS A 3 -15.29 -9.88 15.75
N SER A 4 -16.46 -9.31 15.47
CA SER A 4 -16.69 -8.05 14.76
C SER A 4 -16.19 -6.79 15.48
N ASN A 5 -15.17 -6.88 16.33
CA ASN A 5 -14.77 -5.81 17.22
C ASN A 5 -13.30 -5.82 17.68
N GLN A 6 -12.41 -6.55 17.01
CA GLN A 6 -10.97 -6.31 17.18
C GLN A 6 -10.57 -5.26 16.13
N PRO A 7 -10.39 -3.98 16.53
CA PRO A 7 -10.05 -2.94 15.57
C PRO A 7 -8.72 -3.32 14.89
N VAL A 8 -8.64 -3.12 13.57
CA VAL A 8 -7.34 -2.96 12.91
C VAL A 8 -6.56 -1.96 13.78
N PRO A 9 -5.36 -2.30 14.28
CA PRO A 9 -4.68 -1.48 15.25
C PRO A 9 -4.66 -0.02 14.81
N LEU A 10 -4.98 0.90 15.74
CA LEU A 10 -4.86 2.35 15.53
C LEU A 10 -3.46 2.74 15.01
N ILE A 11 -2.46 1.91 15.33
CA ILE A 11 -1.06 1.97 14.89
C ILE A 11 -0.91 1.94 13.36
N LEU A 12 -1.88 1.38 12.63
CA LEU A 12 -1.87 1.24 11.17
C LEU A 12 -2.70 2.32 10.45
N ALA A 13 -3.19 3.34 11.17
CA ALA A 13 -3.98 4.40 10.57
C ALA A 13 -3.10 5.38 9.78
N LEU A 14 -2.78 5.04 8.52
CA LEU A 14 -2.10 5.90 7.55
C LEU A 14 -2.78 7.27 7.39
N ASP A 15 -4.08 7.31 7.69
CA ASP A 15 -4.93 8.48 7.65
C ASP A 15 -4.52 9.54 8.70
N LYS A 16 -3.75 9.15 9.74
CA LYS A 16 -3.25 10.04 10.81
C LYS A 16 -1.84 10.56 10.57
N LEU A 17 -1.11 10.02 9.59
CA LEU A 17 0.23 10.48 9.24
C LEU A 17 0.13 11.78 8.44
N SER A 18 0.90 12.80 8.85
CA SER A 18 1.09 14.03 8.08
C SER A 18 1.96 13.77 6.85
N GLN A 19 2.03 14.70 5.90
CA GLN A 19 2.88 14.51 4.71
C GLN A 19 4.36 14.34 5.05
N GLU A 20 4.82 15.01 6.11
CA GLU A 20 6.22 14.98 6.58
C GLU A 20 6.58 13.62 7.21
N ASP A 21 5.58 12.87 7.68
CA ASP A 21 5.78 11.55 8.30
C ASP A 21 6.07 10.45 7.27
N PHE A 22 5.81 10.66 5.98
CA PHE A 22 6.02 9.65 4.91
C PHE A 22 7.50 9.52 4.51
N THR A 23 8.36 9.33 5.50
CA THR A 23 9.75 8.94 5.31
C THR A 23 9.86 7.44 5.06
N LEU A 24 10.86 7.02 4.26
CA LEU A 24 11.10 5.61 3.99
C LEU A 24 11.24 4.77 5.28
N SER A 25 11.94 5.32 6.27
CA SER A 25 12.15 4.65 7.57
C SER A 25 10.81 4.37 8.28
N LEU A 26 9.92 5.36 8.36
CA LEU A 26 8.62 5.19 9.00
C LEU A 26 7.76 4.20 8.22
N LEU A 27 7.74 4.29 6.89
CA LEU A 27 6.97 3.39 6.04
C LEU A 27 7.41 1.93 6.18
N LYS A 28 8.73 1.67 6.20
CA LYS A 28 9.28 0.34 6.49
C LYS A 28 8.83 -0.16 7.86
N GLN A 29 8.94 0.67 8.90
CA GLN A 29 8.49 0.32 10.24
C GLN A 29 6.98 -0.03 10.28
N GLN A 30 6.16 0.70 9.52
CA GLN A 30 4.72 0.47 9.46
C GLN A 30 4.37 -0.84 8.74
N VAL A 31 5.04 -1.16 7.63
CA VAL A 31 4.89 -2.44 6.93
C VAL A 31 5.36 -3.62 7.82
N GLU A 32 6.46 -3.46 8.55
CA GLU A 32 6.93 -4.47 9.51
C GLU A 32 5.93 -4.69 10.66
N ARG A 33 5.33 -3.61 11.18
CA ARG A 33 4.30 -3.70 12.22
C ARG A 33 3.06 -4.42 11.72
N LEU A 34 2.62 -4.14 10.49
CA LEU A 34 1.53 -4.88 9.85
C LEU A 34 1.88 -6.36 9.76
N GLN A 35 3.08 -6.70 9.28
CA GLN A 35 3.52 -8.09 9.12
C GLN A 35 3.49 -8.85 10.46
N LYS A 36 4.03 -8.28 11.53
CA LYS A 36 4.00 -8.88 12.88
C LYS A 36 2.57 -9.08 13.38
N TRP A 37 1.69 -8.12 13.12
CA TRP A 37 0.28 -8.23 13.49
C TRP A 37 -0.42 -9.35 12.73
N LEU A 38 -0.22 -9.45 11.41
CA LEU A 38 -0.79 -10.53 10.59
C LEU A 38 -0.32 -11.90 11.07
N GLU A 39 0.97 -12.05 11.39
CA GLU A 39 1.54 -13.29 11.93
C GLU A 39 0.95 -13.68 13.28
N GLN A 40 0.76 -12.71 14.18
CA GLN A 40 0.15 -12.95 15.48
C GLN A 40 -1.29 -13.48 15.31
N PHE A 41 -2.12 -12.79 14.54
CA PHE A 41 -3.53 -13.17 14.38
C PHE A 41 -3.71 -14.47 13.58
N PHE A 42 -2.77 -14.80 12.68
CA PHE A 42 -2.73 -16.12 12.07
C PHE A 42 -2.53 -17.23 13.10
N LYS A 43 -1.58 -17.04 14.04
CA LYS A 43 -1.33 -17.99 15.15
C LYS A 43 -2.53 -18.11 16.10
N GLU A 44 -3.33 -17.04 16.24
CA GLU A 44 -4.56 -17.02 17.03
C GLU A 44 -5.78 -17.64 16.29
N GLY A 45 -5.59 -18.12 15.05
CA GLY A 45 -6.61 -18.86 14.31
C GLY A 45 -7.48 -18.02 13.36
N VAL A 46 -7.12 -16.76 13.09
CA VAL A 46 -7.77 -15.97 12.03
C VAL A 46 -7.44 -16.59 10.67
N THR A 47 -8.44 -16.64 9.78
CA THR A 47 -8.27 -17.28 8.48
C THR A 47 -7.29 -16.52 7.59
N ALA A 48 -6.53 -17.23 6.76
CA ALA A 48 -5.62 -16.60 5.80
C ALA A 48 -6.35 -15.63 4.87
N ALA A 49 -7.58 -15.94 4.45
CA ALA A 49 -8.38 -15.08 3.60
C ALA A 49 -8.72 -13.73 4.28
N GLU A 50 -9.10 -13.73 5.55
CA GLU A 50 -9.36 -12.51 6.32
C GLU A 50 -8.08 -11.66 6.46
N LEU A 51 -6.94 -12.29 6.72
CA LEU A 51 -5.64 -11.59 6.85
C LEU A 51 -5.12 -11.02 5.53
N ILE A 52 -5.30 -11.76 4.42
CA ILE A 52 -4.97 -11.26 3.07
C ILE A 52 -5.80 -10.02 2.73
N ALA A 53 -7.09 -10.02 3.07
CA ALA A 53 -7.95 -8.85 2.87
C ALA A 53 -7.49 -7.62 3.69
N VAL A 54 -7.07 -7.83 4.95
CA VAL A 54 -6.50 -6.75 5.78
C VAL A 54 -5.21 -6.20 5.17
N ARG A 55 -4.29 -7.09 4.76
CA ARG A 55 -3.01 -6.70 4.12
C ARG A 55 -3.27 -5.88 2.86
N ARG A 56 -4.13 -6.37 1.98
CA ARG A 56 -4.51 -5.68 0.73
C ARG A 56 -5.06 -4.30 1.01
N ASN A 57 -6.07 -4.18 1.88
CA ASN A 57 -6.70 -2.90 2.21
C ASN A 57 -5.69 -1.89 2.79
N TYR A 58 -4.72 -2.35 3.57
CA TYR A 58 -3.65 -1.50 4.08
C TYR A 58 -2.74 -1.01 2.95
N LEU A 59 -2.30 -1.90 2.06
CA LEU A 59 -1.43 -1.55 0.94
C LEU A 59 -2.13 -0.63 -0.07
N ASP A 60 -3.42 -0.85 -0.35
CA ASP A 60 -4.23 0.04 -1.19
C ASP A 60 -4.22 1.46 -0.63
N LYS A 61 -4.46 1.62 0.67
CA LYS A 61 -4.41 2.92 1.34
C LYS A 61 -3.01 3.53 1.32
N LEU A 62 -1.97 2.73 1.54
CA LEU A 62 -0.58 3.20 1.51
C LEU A 62 -0.22 3.76 0.14
N LEU A 63 -0.52 3.00 -0.92
CA LEU A 63 -0.24 3.41 -2.29
C LEU A 63 -1.05 4.66 -2.68
N GLN A 64 -2.34 4.73 -2.30
CA GLN A 64 -3.15 5.93 -2.52
C GLN A 64 -2.58 7.16 -1.83
N ARG A 65 -2.13 7.03 -0.57
CA ARG A 65 -1.53 8.14 0.18
C ARG A 65 -0.20 8.57 -0.42
N LEU A 66 0.67 7.62 -0.79
CA LEU A 66 1.93 7.93 -1.47
C LEU A 66 1.68 8.62 -2.81
N TRP A 67 0.66 8.19 -3.57
CA TRP A 67 0.27 8.82 -4.82
C TRP A 67 -0.16 10.28 -4.62
N GLN A 68 -0.99 10.53 -3.59
CA GLN A 68 -1.47 11.86 -3.21
C GLN A 68 -0.37 12.80 -2.70
N ILE A 69 0.54 12.31 -1.86
CA ILE A 69 1.64 13.11 -1.32
C ILE A 69 2.57 13.56 -2.44
N ASN A 70 2.77 12.69 -3.43
CA ASN A 70 3.51 13.02 -4.64
C ASN A 70 2.68 13.83 -5.65
N ARG A 71 1.43 14.20 -5.34
CA ARG A 71 0.54 15.00 -6.21
C ARG A 71 0.33 14.41 -7.60
N PHE A 72 0.42 13.08 -7.73
CA PHE A 72 0.24 12.42 -9.03
C PHE A 72 -1.23 12.39 -9.48
N GLU A 73 -2.18 12.52 -8.56
CA GLU A 73 -3.61 12.71 -8.82
C GLU A 73 -3.91 14.02 -9.57
N LEU A 74 -3.01 14.99 -9.53
CA LEU A 74 -3.13 16.25 -10.28
C LEU A 74 -2.63 16.13 -11.72
N ILE A 75 -1.98 15.02 -12.08
CA ILE A 75 -1.47 14.79 -13.43
C ILE A 75 -2.58 14.13 -14.25
N PRO A 76 -3.13 14.81 -15.28
CA PRO A 76 -4.24 14.26 -16.04
C PRO A 76 -3.81 13.00 -16.79
N GLN A 77 -4.71 12.01 -16.82
CA GLN A 77 -4.53 10.77 -17.57
C GLN A 77 -3.29 9.95 -17.14
N LEU A 78 -2.84 10.12 -15.89
CA LEU A 78 -1.86 9.26 -15.23
C LEU A 78 -2.59 8.35 -14.24
N SER A 79 -2.30 7.06 -14.26
CA SER A 79 -2.95 6.06 -13.41
C SER A 79 -1.94 5.15 -12.73
N LEU A 80 -2.23 4.76 -11.49
CA LEU A 80 -1.56 3.68 -10.77
C LEU A 80 -2.48 2.45 -10.75
N ILE A 81 -1.98 1.33 -11.24
CA ILE A 81 -2.78 0.11 -11.45
C ILE A 81 -2.09 -1.05 -10.74
N ALA A 82 -2.80 -1.72 -9.84
CA ALA A 82 -2.36 -3.00 -9.29
C ALA A 82 -2.49 -4.08 -10.38
N VAL A 83 -1.42 -4.83 -10.62
CA VAL A 83 -1.36 -5.91 -11.61
C VAL A 83 -0.92 -7.22 -10.95
N GLY A 84 -0.80 -8.29 -11.72
CA GLY A 84 -0.34 -9.58 -11.19
C GLY A 84 -1.26 -10.15 -10.11
N GLY A 85 -0.67 -10.87 -9.14
CA GLY A 85 -1.40 -11.44 -8.00
C GLY A 85 -2.03 -10.37 -7.10
N TYR A 86 -1.41 -9.19 -7.02
CA TYR A 86 -1.97 -8.07 -6.26
C TYR A 86 -3.28 -7.55 -6.89
N GLY A 87 -3.29 -7.33 -8.21
CA GLY A 87 -4.49 -6.90 -8.95
C GLY A 87 -5.64 -7.92 -8.92
N ARG A 88 -5.32 -9.23 -8.87
CA ARG A 88 -6.33 -10.30 -8.71
C ARG A 88 -6.79 -10.52 -7.27
N GLN A 89 -6.26 -9.73 -6.31
CA GLN A 89 -6.54 -9.87 -4.89
C GLN A 89 -6.05 -11.20 -4.28
N GLU A 90 -5.08 -11.83 -4.91
CA GLU A 90 -4.43 -13.10 -4.52
C GLU A 90 -3.07 -12.82 -3.84
N LEU A 91 -2.99 -11.73 -3.06
CA LEU A 91 -1.72 -11.30 -2.45
C LEU A 91 -1.39 -12.17 -1.21
N HIS A 92 -0.76 -13.32 -1.46
CA HIS A 92 -0.25 -14.17 -0.40
C HIS A 92 0.82 -13.46 0.46
N PRO A 93 1.00 -13.88 1.72
CA PRO A 93 2.03 -13.32 2.59
C PRO A 93 3.43 -13.35 1.94
N LEU A 94 4.22 -12.31 2.19
CA LEU A 94 5.60 -12.15 1.72
C LEU A 94 5.78 -12.02 0.19
N LEU A 95 4.71 -12.05 -0.60
CA LEU A 95 4.79 -11.74 -2.02
C LEU A 95 5.05 -10.23 -2.22
N ASP A 96 5.86 -9.94 -3.24
CA ASP A 96 6.01 -8.60 -3.79
C ASP A 96 4.69 -8.12 -4.40
N ILE A 97 4.51 -6.80 -4.46
CA ILE A 97 3.39 -6.18 -5.17
C ILE A 97 3.83 -5.75 -6.55
N ASP A 98 3.02 -6.07 -7.56
CA ASP A 98 3.25 -5.62 -8.92
C ASP A 98 2.37 -4.42 -9.24
N LEU A 99 2.99 -3.35 -9.75
CA LEU A 99 2.34 -2.10 -10.09
C LEU A 99 2.63 -1.72 -11.55
N LEU A 100 1.63 -1.17 -12.22
CA LEU A 100 1.73 -0.54 -13.53
C LEU A 100 1.39 0.94 -13.39
N ILE A 101 2.27 1.82 -13.87
CA ILE A 101 1.99 3.24 -14.03
C ILE A 101 1.72 3.50 -15.50
N LEU A 102 0.49 3.94 -15.81
CA LEU A 102 0.02 4.13 -17.18
C LEU A 102 -0.26 5.61 -17.45
N SER A 103 0.21 6.10 -18.58
CA SER A 103 -0.07 7.46 -19.08
C SER A 103 -0.59 7.38 -20.51
N GLN A 104 -1.60 8.19 -20.83
CA GLN A 104 -2.20 8.24 -22.17
C GLN A 104 -1.29 8.91 -23.21
N HIS A 105 -0.44 9.83 -22.75
CA HIS A 105 0.49 10.59 -23.57
C HIS A 105 1.90 10.48 -22.99
N PRO A 106 2.96 10.63 -23.82
CA PRO A 106 4.32 10.72 -23.32
C PRO A 106 4.46 11.75 -22.20
N LEU A 107 5.08 11.35 -21.10
CA LEU A 107 5.29 12.20 -19.94
C LEU A 107 6.49 13.13 -20.14
N ALA A 108 6.37 14.35 -19.65
CA ALA A 108 7.51 15.26 -19.56
C ALA A 108 8.60 14.65 -18.68
N THR A 109 9.88 14.90 -19.00
CA THR A 109 11.03 14.35 -18.29
C THR A 109 10.95 14.54 -16.77
N ALA A 110 10.49 15.72 -16.32
CA ALA A 110 10.33 16.00 -14.89
C ALA A 110 9.35 15.04 -14.19
N ILE A 111 8.26 14.67 -14.85
CA ILE A 111 7.28 13.72 -14.31
C ILE A 111 7.87 12.31 -14.31
N THR A 112 8.55 11.91 -15.38
CA THR A 112 9.22 10.60 -15.46
C THR A 112 10.29 10.45 -14.36
N THR A 113 11.08 11.49 -14.09
CA THR A 113 12.05 11.50 -12.98
C THR A 113 11.35 11.34 -11.63
N LYS A 114 10.26 12.05 -11.41
CA LYS A 114 9.49 11.97 -10.17
C LYS A 114 8.85 10.59 -9.97
N ILE A 115 8.32 9.99 -11.02
CA ILE A 115 7.84 8.60 -11.01
C ILE A 115 9.00 7.64 -10.69
N GLY A 116 10.17 7.85 -11.28
CA GLY A 116 11.38 7.08 -10.97
C GLY A 116 11.71 7.11 -9.47
N GLN A 117 11.70 8.29 -8.87
CA GLN A 117 11.91 8.44 -7.42
C GLN A 117 10.86 7.71 -6.60
N PHE A 118 9.59 7.77 -7.02
CA PHE A 118 8.48 7.09 -6.35
C PHE A 118 8.61 5.56 -6.35
N ILE A 119 9.06 4.95 -7.45
CA ILE A 119 9.20 3.48 -7.54
C ILE A 119 10.48 2.95 -6.89
N THR A 120 11.47 3.80 -6.64
CA THR A 120 12.74 3.43 -5.98
C THR A 120 12.78 3.76 -4.49
N LEU A 121 11.65 4.18 -3.90
CA LEU A 121 11.54 4.50 -2.47
C LEU A 121 12.03 3.36 -1.58
#